data_AF-A0A5C1ARF1-F1
#
_entry.id   AF-A0A5C1ARF1-F1
#
_cell.length_a   1.000
_cell.length_b   1.000
_cell.length_c   1.000
_cell.angle_alpha   90.00
_cell.angle_beta   90.00
_cell.angle_gamma   90.00
#
_symmetry.space_group_name_H-M   'P 1'
#
loop_
_entity.id
_entity.type
_entity.pdbx_description
1 polymer ?
#
loop_
_entity_poly.entity_id
_entity_poly.type
_entity_poly.pdbx_seq_one_letter_code
_entity_poly.pdbx_strand_id
1 'polypeptide(L)'
;MAAFAAGTMAASACGFEDPKGADAARGALNWIYPEALHVTSAVWRAQLEGTILRDERPEAAKALLGYRKAAADLAKLRDRLVLAMDGEAVPSLSILLIGPMLWTRFAPAQDGMSMVTHVHGAQTSDIVIVTDEPVVAALVSGRITPLAARQHGLLRLYGPPEGRSRISAWLDRLSAPMTAKASRDDN
;
A
#
# COMPACT_ATOMS: atom_id res chain seq x y z
N MET A 1 -25.63 -34.80 -16.70
CA MET A 1 -25.26 -33.43 -16.30
C MET A 1 -24.30 -33.53 -15.13
N ALA A 2 -23.01 -33.28 -15.36
CA ALA A 2 -22.00 -33.29 -14.30
C ALA A 2 -21.96 -31.90 -13.67
N ALA A 3 -22.33 -31.80 -12.39
CA ALA A 3 -22.19 -30.58 -11.61
C ALA A 3 -20.72 -30.48 -11.15
N PHE A 4 -19.98 -29.52 -11.68
CA PHE A 4 -18.70 -29.13 -11.10
C PHE A 4 -18.97 -28.40 -9.79
N ALA A 5 -18.69 -29.07 -8.67
CA ALA A 5 -18.55 -28.41 -7.39
C ALA A 5 -17.30 -27.53 -7.46
N ALA A 6 -17.50 -26.22 -7.69
CA ALA A 6 -16.46 -25.24 -7.52
C ALA A 6 -16.13 -25.18 -6.02
N GLY A 7 -15.08 -25.90 -5.62
CA GLY A 7 -14.50 -25.75 -4.30
C GLY A 7 -14.03 -24.31 -4.15
N THR A 8 -14.68 -23.54 -3.28
CA THR A 8 -14.14 -22.29 -2.77
C THR A 8 -12.89 -22.64 -1.98
N MET A 9 -11.72 -22.64 -2.64
CA MET A 9 -10.47 -22.53 -1.91
C MET A 9 -10.57 -21.24 -1.11
N ALA A 10 -10.63 -21.36 0.23
CA ALA A 10 -10.41 -20.23 1.10
C ALA A 10 -9.01 -19.72 0.78
N ALA A 11 -8.94 -18.72 -0.12
CA ALA A 11 -7.69 -18.13 -0.50
C ALA A 11 -7.09 -17.49 0.75
N SER A 12 -5.89 -17.92 1.10
CA SER A 12 -5.11 -17.36 2.20
C SER A 12 -5.15 -15.84 2.13
N ALA A 13 -5.73 -15.24 3.17
CA ALA A 13 -6.19 -13.86 3.11
C ALA A 13 -5.02 -12.87 3.10
N CYS A 14 -3.82 -13.29 3.55
CA CYS A 14 -2.50 -12.71 3.32
C CYS A 14 -1.45 -13.51 4.11
N GLY A 15 -0.18 -13.12 4.00
CA GLY A 15 0.98 -13.66 4.70
C GLY A 15 1.02 -13.43 6.21
N PHE A 16 0.09 -12.66 6.78
CA PHE A 16 -0.10 -12.66 8.25
C PHE A 16 -0.73 -13.97 8.75
N GLU A 17 -1.49 -14.65 7.90
CA GLU A 17 -2.17 -15.90 8.23
C GLU A 17 -1.47 -17.12 7.59
N ASP A 18 -0.98 -16.96 6.35
CA ASP A 18 -0.25 -17.99 5.62
C ASP A 18 1.00 -17.43 4.90
N PRO A 19 2.14 -17.40 5.60
CA PRO A 19 3.39 -16.89 5.02
C PRO A 19 3.85 -17.65 3.77
N LYS A 20 3.63 -18.97 3.70
CA LYS A 20 4.09 -19.80 2.57
C LYS A 20 3.27 -19.54 1.31
N GLY A 21 1.96 -19.43 1.45
CA GLY A 21 1.07 -19.03 0.36
C GLY A 21 1.41 -17.63 -0.17
N ALA A 22 1.76 -16.70 0.72
CA ALA A 22 2.20 -15.36 0.33
C ALA A 22 3.50 -15.38 -0.48
N ASP A 23 4.49 -16.19 -0.13
CA ASP A 23 5.73 -16.31 -0.92
C ASP A 23 5.47 -16.83 -2.34
N ALA A 24 4.62 -17.84 -2.48
CA ALA A 24 4.23 -18.38 -3.78
C ALA A 24 3.48 -17.33 -4.64
N ALA A 25 2.51 -16.64 -4.03
CA ALA A 25 1.75 -15.57 -4.70
C ALA A 25 2.65 -14.40 -5.11
N ARG A 26 3.64 -14.04 -4.28
CA ARG A 26 4.62 -12.99 -4.59
C ARG A 26 5.47 -13.38 -5.81
N GLY A 27 5.93 -14.63 -5.88
CA GLY A 27 6.67 -15.15 -7.03
C GLY A 27 5.93 -15.01 -8.36
N ALA A 28 4.60 -15.15 -8.35
CA ALA A 28 3.75 -15.01 -9.53
C ALA A 28 3.44 -13.55 -9.92
N LEU A 29 3.76 -12.57 -9.07
CA LEU A 29 3.24 -11.20 -9.20
C LEU A 29 3.73 -10.48 -10.48
N ASN A 30 4.98 -10.72 -10.89
CA ASN A 30 5.58 -10.05 -12.06
C ASN A 30 4.90 -10.42 -13.39
N TRP A 31 4.17 -11.53 -13.47
CA TRP A 31 3.40 -11.89 -14.67
C TRP A 31 2.25 -10.93 -14.95
N ILE A 32 1.64 -10.37 -13.90
CA ILE A 32 0.50 -9.45 -14.00
C ILE A 32 0.96 -8.01 -13.83
N TYR A 33 1.93 -7.78 -12.93
CA TYR A 33 2.45 -6.47 -12.58
C TYR A 33 3.97 -6.44 -12.82
N PRO A 34 4.41 -6.12 -14.05
CA PRO A 34 5.83 -6.12 -14.40
C PRO A 34 6.63 -5.26 -13.44
N GLU A 35 7.80 -5.74 -13.01
CA GLU A 35 8.71 -5.04 -12.10
C GLU A 35 8.19 -4.84 -10.66
N ALA A 36 7.05 -5.44 -10.28
CA ALA A 36 6.50 -5.34 -8.93
C ALA A 36 7.47 -5.87 -7.86
N LEU A 37 8.17 -6.96 -8.14
CA LEU A 37 9.18 -7.52 -7.22
C LEU A 37 10.34 -6.57 -6.92
N HIS A 38 10.63 -5.59 -7.79
CA HIS A 38 11.66 -4.59 -7.54
C HIS A 38 11.32 -3.67 -6.36
N VAL A 39 10.02 -3.56 -5.99
CA VAL A 39 9.60 -2.84 -4.78
C VAL A 39 10.23 -3.48 -3.54
N THR A 40 10.25 -4.82 -3.44
CA THR A 40 10.85 -5.52 -2.28
C THR A 40 12.34 -5.18 -2.13
N SER A 41 13.10 -5.19 -3.24
CA SER A 41 14.52 -4.82 -3.22
C SER A 41 14.74 -3.34 -2.90
N ALA A 42 13.86 -2.45 -3.39
CA ALA A 42 13.92 -1.03 -3.09
C ALA A 42 13.64 -0.74 -1.61
N VAL A 43 12.63 -1.41 -1.02
CA VAL A 43 12.30 -1.31 0.41
C VAL A 43 13.46 -1.79 1.27
N TRP A 44 14.05 -2.94 0.93
CA TRP A 44 15.24 -3.45 1.62
C TRP A 44 16.38 -2.44 1.60
N ARG A 45 16.66 -1.83 0.44
CA ARG A 45 17.70 -0.81 0.30
C ARG A 45 17.40 0.44 1.12
N ALA A 46 16.18 0.97 1.05
CA ALA A 46 15.76 2.14 1.82
C ALA A 46 15.79 1.89 3.34
N GLN A 47 15.61 0.65 3.79
CA GLN A 47 15.80 0.26 5.19
C GLN A 47 17.27 0.23 5.59
N LEU A 48 18.14 -0.31 4.75
CA LEU A 48 19.59 -0.29 4.98
C LEU A 48 20.15 1.14 5.04
N GLU A 49 19.62 2.04 4.21
CA GLU A 49 19.99 3.45 4.13
C GLU A 49 19.32 4.31 5.22
N GLY A 50 18.40 3.74 6.01
CA GLY A 50 17.69 4.45 7.08
C GLY A 50 16.61 5.43 6.61
N THR A 51 16.31 5.49 5.30
CA THR A 51 15.21 6.31 4.75
C THR A 51 13.85 5.84 5.25
N ILE A 52 13.68 4.52 5.40
CA ILE A 52 12.48 3.89 5.97
C ILE A 52 12.88 3.04 7.17
N LEU A 53 12.05 3.04 8.21
CA LEU A 53 12.31 2.22 9.39
C LEU A 53 12.04 0.74 9.11
N ARG A 54 12.90 -0.11 9.67
CA ARG A 54 12.67 -1.56 9.72
C ARG A 54 11.82 -1.90 10.94
N ASP A 55 10.92 -2.86 10.78
CA ASP A 55 10.20 -3.43 11.92
C ASP A 55 11.07 -4.46 12.63
N GLU A 56 11.64 -4.05 13.77
CA GLU A 56 12.52 -4.87 14.60
C GLU A 56 11.76 -5.74 15.61
N ARG A 57 10.42 -5.72 15.61
CA ARG A 57 9.63 -6.56 16.51
C ARG A 57 9.92 -8.05 16.26
N PRO A 58 9.85 -8.89 17.31
CA PRO A 58 9.95 -10.34 17.16
C PRO A 58 8.89 -10.88 16.20
N GLU A 59 9.20 -11.95 15.47
CA GLU A 59 8.28 -12.56 14.48
C GLU A 59 6.93 -12.96 15.08
N ALA A 60 6.91 -13.45 16.32
CA ALA A 60 5.65 -13.74 17.03
C ALA A 60 4.78 -12.48 17.19
N ALA A 61 5.38 -11.33 17.52
CA ALA A 61 4.65 -10.07 17.64
C ALA A 61 4.19 -9.53 16.28
N LYS A 62 4.95 -9.75 15.21
CA LYS A 62 4.54 -9.43 13.83
C LYS A 62 3.35 -10.28 13.39
N ALA A 63 3.34 -11.57 13.69
CA ALA A 63 2.19 -12.44 13.39
C ALA A 63 0.92 -12.01 14.13
N LEU A 64 1.04 -11.61 15.41
CA LEU A 64 -0.10 -11.21 16.25
C LEU A 64 -0.64 -9.81 15.94
N LEU A 65 0.25 -8.85 15.64
CA LEU A 65 -0.10 -7.42 15.59
C LEU A 65 0.15 -6.76 14.24
N GLY A 66 0.84 -7.44 13.32
CA GLY A 66 1.22 -6.92 12.01
C GLY A 66 0.01 -6.49 11.21
N TYR A 67 -0.97 -7.38 11.06
CA TYR A 67 -2.21 -7.06 10.34
C TYR A 67 -2.93 -5.83 10.89
N ARG A 68 -3.12 -5.76 12.22
CA ARG A 68 -3.82 -4.63 12.85
C ARG A 68 -3.09 -3.31 12.58
N LYS A 69 -1.76 -3.32 12.63
CA LYS A 69 -0.94 -2.15 12.30
C LYS A 69 -1.06 -1.79 10.82
N ALA A 70 -0.93 -2.76 9.92
CA ALA A 70 -1.04 -2.56 8.48
C ALA A 70 -2.40 -1.94 8.09
N ALA A 71 -3.49 -2.50 8.61
CA ALA A 71 -4.84 -2.01 8.38
C ALA A 71 -5.04 -0.59 8.93
N ALA A 72 -4.49 -0.29 10.11
CA ALA A 72 -4.55 1.05 10.70
C ALA A 72 -3.76 2.08 9.88
N ASP A 73 -2.57 1.73 9.39
CA ASP A 73 -1.76 2.63 8.56
C ASP A 73 -2.40 2.83 7.17
N LEU A 74 -3.01 1.79 6.58
CA LEU A 74 -3.82 1.92 5.35
C LEU A 74 -5.05 2.80 5.56
N ALA A 75 -5.75 2.69 6.69
CA ALA A 75 -6.87 3.56 7.02
C ALA A 75 -6.45 5.03 7.15
N LYS A 76 -5.31 5.30 7.81
CA LYS A 76 -4.77 6.66 7.89
C LYS A 76 -4.36 7.19 6.52
N LEU A 77 -3.77 6.35 5.66
CA LEU A 77 -3.44 6.74 4.30
C LEU A 77 -4.69 7.13 3.51
N ARG A 78 -5.76 6.33 3.60
CA ARG A 78 -7.07 6.64 3.02
C ARG A 78 -7.59 7.99 3.50
N ASP A 79 -7.59 8.24 4.80
CA ASP A 79 -8.11 9.50 5.35
C ASP A 79 -7.33 10.71 4.80
N ARG A 80 -6.00 10.58 4.70
CA ARG A 80 -5.16 11.61 4.09
C ARG A 80 -5.42 11.77 2.59
N LEU A 81 -5.70 10.68 1.87
CA LEU A 81 -6.07 10.73 0.45
C LEU A 81 -7.41 11.43 0.25
N VAL A 82 -8.43 11.11 1.05
CA VAL A 82 -9.76 11.77 0.99
C VAL A 82 -9.62 13.28 1.16
N LEU A 83 -8.78 13.73 2.10
CA LEU A 83 -8.47 15.16 2.26
C LEU A 83 -7.75 15.74 1.05
N ALA A 84 -6.76 15.04 0.50
CA ALA A 84 -5.99 15.50 -0.66
C ALA A 84 -6.81 15.59 -1.95
N MET A 85 -7.88 14.82 -2.05
CA MET A 85 -8.78 14.83 -3.20
C MET A 85 -9.65 16.07 -3.29
N ASP A 86 -9.90 16.78 -2.18
CA ASP A 86 -10.66 18.04 -2.16
C ASP A 86 -11.98 17.99 -2.94
N GLY A 87 -12.75 16.91 -2.76
CA GLY A 87 -14.05 16.71 -3.42
C GLY A 87 -13.99 16.18 -4.87
N GLU A 88 -12.80 15.90 -5.41
CA GLU A 88 -12.65 15.26 -6.71
C GLU A 88 -13.26 13.83 -6.72
N ALA A 89 -13.74 13.40 -7.90
CA ALA A 89 -14.35 12.08 -8.07
C ALA A 89 -13.38 10.93 -7.77
N VAL A 90 -13.78 10.05 -6.85
CA VAL A 90 -12.99 8.90 -6.35
C VAL A 90 -13.00 7.75 -7.36
N PRO A 91 -11.88 7.39 -8.02
CA PRO A 91 -11.76 6.11 -8.70
C PRO A 91 -11.59 4.99 -7.67
N SER A 92 -11.95 3.78 -8.07
CA SER A 92 -11.54 2.60 -7.32
C SER A 92 -10.03 2.40 -7.47
N LEU A 93 -9.35 2.11 -6.35
CA LEU A 93 -7.94 1.77 -6.34
C LEU A 93 -7.70 0.58 -5.41
N SER A 94 -6.70 -0.23 -5.73
CA SER A 94 -6.27 -1.37 -4.93
C SER A 94 -4.81 -1.19 -4.52
N ILE A 95 -4.51 -1.32 -3.22
CA ILE A 95 -3.15 -1.32 -2.71
C ILE A 95 -2.78 -2.76 -2.36
N LEU A 96 -1.66 -3.23 -2.91
CA LEU A 96 -1.00 -4.47 -2.51
C LEU A 96 0.20 -4.11 -1.62
N LEU A 97 0.19 -4.62 -0.39
CA LEU A 97 1.39 -4.69 0.45
C LEU A 97 2.15 -5.97 0.09
N ILE A 98 3.25 -5.83 -0.65
CA ILE A 98 3.96 -6.95 -1.29
C ILE A 98 4.61 -7.90 -0.28
N GLY A 99 5.03 -7.39 0.89
CA GLY A 99 5.58 -8.20 1.98
C GLY A 99 4.57 -9.26 2.44
N PRO A 100 3.45 -8.88 3.06
CA PRO A 100 2.43 -9.84 3.47
C PRO A 100 1.51 -10.27 2.32
N MET A 101 1.68 -9.80 1.08
CA MET A 101 0.68 -10.02 0.01
C MET A 101 -0.75 -9.63 0.40
N LEU A 102 -0.89 -8.57 1.21
CA LEU A 102 -2.19 -8.07 1.65
C LEU A 102 -2.76 -7.12 0.59
N TRP A 103 -3.85 -7.56 -0.05
CA TRP A 103 -4.64 -6.72 -0.93
C TRP A 103 -5.69 -5.94 -0.16
N THR A 104 -5.77 -4.64 -0.42
CA THR A 104 -6.78 -3.75 0.13
C THR A 104 -7.40 -2.95 -0.99
N ARG A 105 -8.73 -2.95 -1.07
CA ARG A 105 -9.47 -2.18 -2.05
C ARG A 105 -10.09 -0.95 -1.43
N PHE A 106 -10.04 0.13 -2.18
CA PHE A 106 -10.71 1.37 -1.87
C PHE A 106 -11.63 1.76 -3.02
N ALA A 107 -12.83 2.24 -2.68
CA ALA A 107 -13.85 2.61 -3.65
C ALA A 107 -14.67 3.81 -3.15
N PRO A 108 -15.27 4.60 -4.06
CA PRO A 108 -16.18 5.69 -3.67
C PRO A 108 -17.25 5.24 -2.67
N ALA A 109 -17.50 6.09 -1.67
CA ALA A 109 -18.54 5.94 -0.66
C ALA A 109 -19.21 7.29 -0.41
N GLN A 110 -20.32 7.31 0.36
CA GLN A 110 -21.09 8.53 0.64
C GLN A 110 -20.21 9.65 1.24
N ASP A 111 -19.31 9.30 2.16
CA ASP A 111 -18.40 10.24 2.84
C ASP A 111 -16.93 10.04 2.43
N GLY A 112 -16.69 9.96 1.11
CA GLY A 112 -15.35 9.84 0.55
C GLY A 112 -15.04 8.44 0.04
N MET A 113 -14.25 7.67 0.80
CA MET A 113 -13.67 6.42 0.32
C MET A 113 -13.90 5.27 1.31
N SER A 114 -14.51 4.18 0.84
CA SER A 114 -14.58 2.92 1.57
C SER A 114 -13.22 2.20 1.53
N MET A 115 -12.97 1.31 2.49
CA MET A 115 -11.78 0.46 2.53
C MET A 115 -12.18 -0.96 2.93
N VAL A 116 -11.75 -1.95 2.14
CA VAL A 116 -11.93 -3.37 2.43
C VAL A 116 -10.56 -4.05 2.32
N THR A 117 -10.04 -4.53 3.44
CA THR A 117 -8.82 -5.36 3.49
C THR A 117 -9.15 -6.81 3.13
N HIS A 118 -8.13 -7.61 2.81
CA HIS A 118 -8.27 -9.03 2.50
C HIS A 118 -9.14 -9.34 1.28
N VAL A 119 -9.13 -8.47 0.27
CA VAL A 119 -9.72 -8.83 -1.03
C VAL A 119 -8.79 -9.79 -1.78
N HIS A 120 -9.30 -10.55 -2.74
CA HIS A 120 -8.45 -11.49 -3.51
C HIS A 120 -7.44 -10.79 -4.43
N GLY A 121 -7.70 -9.55 -4.81
CA GLY A 121 -6.91 -8.81 -5.77
C GLY A 121 -7.62 -7.56 -6.24
N ALA A 122 -6.97 -6.86 -7.17
CA ALA A 122 -7.57 -5.72 -7.85
C ALA A 122 -8.72 -6.14 -8.79
N GLN A 123 -9.72 -5.28 -8.94
CA GLN A 123 -10.71 -5.42 -10.01
C GLN A 123 -10.24 -4.74 -11.30
N THR A 124 -10.87 -5.09 -12.43
CA THR A 124 -10.46 -4.71 -13.80
C THR A 124 -10.27 -3.20 -14.01
N SER A 125 -11.02 -2.36 -13.29
CA SER A 125 -10.96 -0.90 -13.40
C SER A 125 -10.11 -0.22 -12.33
N ASP A 126 -9.56 -0.98 -11.39
CA ASP A 126 -8.82 -0.40 -10.28
C ASP A 126 -7.46 0.12 -10.75
N ILE A 127 -7.06 1.27 -10.23
CA ILE A 127 -5.64 1.65 -10.22
C ILE A 127 -4.95 0.82 -9.15
N VAL A 128 -3.88 0.13 -9.50
CA VAL A 128 -3.15 -0.74 -8.58
C VAL A 128 -1.88 -0.05 -8.11
N ILE A 129 -1.72 0.07 -6.80
CA ILE A 129 -0.47 0.50 -6.16
C ILE A 129 0.17 -0.72 -5.53
N VAL A 130 1.35 -1.11 -6.00
CA VAL A 130 2.20 -2.10 -5.33
C VAL A 130 3.21 -1.35 -4.47
N THR A 131 3.20 -1.62 -3.17
CA THR A 131 4.07 -1.00 -2.17
C THR A 131 4.31 -2.00 -1.03
N ASP A 132 4.85 -1.55 0.11
CA ASP A 132 5.03 -2.38 1.29
C ASP A 132 4.58 -1.66 2.58
N GLU A 133 4.31 -2.41 3.64
CA GLU A 133 3.90 -1.90 4.95
C GLU A 133 4.77 -0.76 5.49
N PRO A 134 6.11 -0.89 5.55
CA PRO A 134 6.95 0.17 6.10
C PRO A 134 6.94 1.43 5.22
N VAL A 135 6.65 1.32 3.92
CA VAL A 135 6.49 2.47 3.03
C VAL A 135 5.18 3.20 3.36
N VAL A 136 4.07 2.48 3.53
CA VAL A 136 2.79 3.08 3.93
C VAL A 136 2.93 3.79 5.28
N ALA A 137 3.58 3.16 6.26
CA ALA A 137 3.86 3.79 7.54
C ALA A 137 4.74 5.05 7.40
N ALA A 138 5.74 5.04 6.53
CA ALA A 138 6.60 6.19 6.25
C ALA A 138 5.83 7.33 5.55
N LEU A 139 4.92 7.03 4.63
CA LEU A 139 4.06 8.01 3.98
C LEU A 139 3.07 8.64 4.96
N VAL A 140 2.42 7.81 5.79
CA VAL A 140 1.45 8.24 6.81
C VAL A 140 2.10 9.10 7.89
N SER A 141 3.30 8.73 8.34
CA SER A 141 4.11 9.56 9.23
C SER A 141 4.84 10.69 8.51
N GLY A 142 4.74 10.73 7.17
CA GLY A 142 5.40 11.64 6.24
C GLY A 142 6.93 11.73 6.37
N ARG A 143 7.57 10.69 6.92
CA ARG A 143 9.02 10.48 6.86
C ARG A 143 9.56 10.49 5.44
N ILE A 144 8.73 10.08 4.48
CA ILE A 144 9.03 10.15 3.05
C ILE A 144 7.88 10.81 2.31
N THR A 145 8.19 11.64 1.31
CA THR A 145 7.18 12.20 0.41
C THR A 145 6.77 11.16 -0.64
N PRO A 146 5.56 11.23 -1.20
CA PRO A 146 5.15 10.28 -2.25
C PRO A 146 5.98 10.39 -3.53
N LEU A 147 6.44 11.60 -3.87
CA LEU A 147 7.39 11.80 -4.97
C LEU A 147 8.70 11.06 -4.73
N ALA A 148 9.30 11.22 -3.54
CA ALA A 148 10.53 10.51 -3.18
C ALA A 148 10.31 8.99 -3.17
N ALA A 149 9.19 8.51 -2.61
CA ALA A 149 8.86 7.09 -2.61
C ALA A 149 8.82 6.50 -4.03
N ARG A 150 8.25 7.23 -5.01
CA ARG A 150 8.27 6.80 -6.42
C ARG A 150 9.66 6.83 -7.03
N GLN A 151 10.44 7.90 -6.79
CA GLN A 151 11.80 8.05 -7.31
C GLN A 151 12.73 6.95 -6.79
N HIS A 152 12.57 6.52 -5.54
CA HIS A 152 13.32 5.41 -4.95
C HIS A 152 12.76 4.02 -5.32
N GLY A 153 11.69 3.94 -6.11
CA GLY A 153 11.07 2.68 -6.53
C GLY A 153 10.29 1.95 -5.42
N LEU A 154 9.94 2.66 -4.34
CA LEU A 154 9.26 2.12 -3.16
C LEU A 154 7.76 1.90 -3.37
N LEU A 155 7.18 2.47 -4.42
CA LEU A 155 5.84 2.16 -4.87
C LEU A 155 5.75 2.24 -6.39
N ARG A 156 4.87 1.42 -6.97
CA ARG A 156 4.60 1.37 -8.41
C ARG A 156 3.10 1.44 -8.68
N LEU A 157 2.71 2.15 -9.74
CA LEU A 157 1.32 2.33 -10.16
C LEU A 157 1.04 1.61 -11.49
N TYR A 158 -0.04 0.83 -11.52
CA TYR A 158 -0.54 0.12 -12.70
C TYR A 158 -1.99 0.51 -13.00
N GLY A 159 -2.43 0.25 -14.23
CA GLY A 159 -3.76 0.63 -14.73
C GLY A 159 -3.71 1.77 -15.77
N PRO A 160 -4.88 2.29 -16.17
CA PRO A 160 -4.99 3.31 -17.21
C PRO A 160 -4.15 4.57 -16.92
N PRO A 161 -3.48 5.18 -17.93
CA PRO A 161 -2.59 6.34 -17.73
C PRO A 161 -3.25 7.53 -17.03
N GLU A 162 -4.52 7.82 -17.36
CA GLU A 162 -5.28 8.92 -16.77
C GLU A 162 -5.49 8.72 -15.27
N GLY A 163 -5.92 7.52 -14.88
CA GLY A 163 -6.11 7.18 -13.46
C GLY A 163 -4.79 7.19 -12.69
N ARG A 164 -3.69 6.68 -13.28
CA ARG A 164 -2.36 6.75 -12.65
C ARG A 164 -1.89 8.19 -12.43
N SER A 165 -2.12 9.07 -13.41
CA SER A 165 -1.76 10.49 -13.31
C SER A 165 -2.56 11.18 -12.21
N ARG A 166 -3.87 10.91 -12.13
CA ARG A 166 -4.75 11.42 -11.08
C ARG A 166 -4.33 10.96 -9.68
N ILE A 167 -4.13 9.65 -9.48
CA ILE A 167 -3.67 9.11 -8.20
C ILE A 167 -2.30 9.68 -7.82
N SER A 168 -1.38 9.86 -8.77
CA SER A 168 -0.08 10.47 -8.51
C SER A 168 -0.22 11.92 -8.04
N ALA A 169 -1.11 12.70 -8.66
CA ALA A 169 -1.38 14.08 -8.25
C ALA A 169 -1.94 14.16 -6.83
N TRP A 170 -2.85 13.26 -6.44
CA TRP A 170 -3.37 13.22 -5.07
C TRP A 170 -2.32 12.78 -4.05
N LEU A 171 -1.52 11.77 -4.40
CA LEU A 171 -0.37 11.38 -3.59
C LEU A 171 0.56 12.58 -3.40
N ASP A 172 0.89 13.34 -4.43
CA ASP A 172 1.83 14.46 -4.32
C ASP A 172 1.34 15.62 -3.43
N ARG A 173 0.02 15.70 -3.18
CA ARG A 173 -0.57 16.63 -2.20
C ARG A 173 -0.41 16.15 -0.76
N LEU A 174 -0.08 14.87 -0.52
CA LEU A 174 0.26 14.35 0.80
C LEU A 174 1.61 14.94 1.23
N SER A 175 1.56 16.14 1.80
CA SER A 175 2.75 16.82 2.31
C SER A 175 3.47 15.96 3.37
N ALA A 176 4.79 16.09 3.46
CA ALA A 176 5.52 15.68 4.66
C ALA A 176 4.93 16.41 5.88
N PRO A 177 4.99 15.85 7.11
CA PRO A 177 4.54 16.55 8.28
C PRO A 177 5.45 17.77 8.40
N MET A 178 4.85 18.93 8.59
CA MET A 178 5.59 20.10 9.00
C MET A 178 6.18 19.84 10.39
N THR A 179 7.39 19.31 10.48
CA THR A 179 8.23 19.51 11.66
C THR A 179 9.18 20.66 11.38
N ALA A 180 8.87 21.78 12.05
CA ALA A 180 9.73 22.93 12.32
C ALA A 180 10.16 23.82 11.14
N LYS A 181 9.21 24.58 10.58
CA LYS A 181 9.51 25.97 10.21
C LYS A 181 9.32 26.85 11.46
N ALA A 182 10.32 26.81 12.35
CA ALA A 182 10.60 27.85 13.33
C ALA A 182 12.07 27.68 13.77
N SER A 183 12.97 28.16 12.90
CA SER A 183 14.21 28.82 13.34
C SER A 183 13.82 29.71 14.54
N ARG A 184 14.42 29.59 15.72
CA ARG A 184 15.80 30.01 15.96
C ARG A 184 16.07 31.33 15.26
N ASP A 185 15.37 32.35 15.72
CA ASP A 185 15.67 33.79 15.76
C ASP A 185 14.61 34.29 16.75
N ASP A 186 14.90 34.32 18.05
CA ASP A 186 15.27 35.57 18.72
C ASP A 186 16.29 35.33 19.84
N ASN A 187 17.47 35.91 19.67
CA ASN A 187 18.34 36.38 20.75
C ASN A 187 18.53 37.88 20.57
#